data_AF-A0A356SEP4-F1
#
_entry.id   AF-A0A356SEP4-F1
#
_cell.length_a   1.000
_cell.length_b   1.000
_cell.length_c   1.000
_cell.angle_alpha   90.00
_cell.angle_beta   90.00
_cell.angle_gamma   90.00
#
_symmetry.space_group_name_H-M   'P 1'
#
loop_
_entity.id
_entity.type
_entity.pdbx_description
1 polymer ?
#
loop_
_entity_poly.entity_id
_entity_poly.type
_entity_poly.pdbx_seq_one_letter_code
_entity_poly.pdbx_strand_id
1 'polypeptide(L)' 'VVYKGLGDAKGYPRWNFNKYVVSGEGEVIAKFGSSVGPESNELRSLIDEVIVGGE' A
#
# COMPACT_ATOMS: atom_id res chain seq x y z
N VAL A 1 14.83 -8.20 3.65
CA VAL A 1 14.36 -8.06 2.25
C VAL A 1 13.02 -7.36 2.24
N VAL A 2 12.76 -6.47 1.27
CA VAL A 2 11.59 -5.58 1.23
C VAL A 2 10.26 -6.33 1.41
N TYR A 3 10.03 -7.40 0.63
CA TYR A 3 8.76 -8.14 0.67
C TYR A 3 8.43 -8.78 2.02
N LYS A 4 9.44 -9.23 2.79
CA LYS A 4 9.23 -9.75 4.13
C LYS A 4 8.73 -8.66 5.07
N GLY A 5 9.31 -7.45 5.00
CA GLY A 5 8.88 -6.32 5.80
C GLY A 5 7.44 -5.91 5.52
N LEU A 6 7.06 -5.85 4.23
CA LEU A 6 5.68 -5.57 3.83
C LEU A 6 4.69 -6.63 4.35
N GLY A 7 5.07 -7.91 4.23
CA GLY A 7 4.28 -9.04 4.69
C GLY A 7 4.10 -9.09 6.20
N ASP A 8 5.17 -8.80 6.96
CA ASP A 8 5.12 -8.74 8.42
C ASP A 8 4.27 -7.55 8.93
N ALA A 9 4.26 -6.42 8.21
CA ALA A 9 3.55 -5.21 8.62
C ALA A 9 2.04 -5.25 8.33
N LYS A 10 1.62 -5.74 7.15
CA LYS A 10 0.20 -5.71 6.70
C LYS A 10 -0.30 -7.03 6.10
N GLY A 11 0.46 -8.11 6.27
CA GLY A 11 0.12 -9.45 5.78
C GLY A 11 0.67 -9.74 4.38
N TYR A 12 0.94 -11.02 4.11
CA TYR A 12 1.57 -11.47 2.87
C TYR A 12 0.59 -11.48 1.67
N PRO A 13 1.09 -11.31 0.43
CA PRO A 13 0.25 -11.41 -0.76
C PRO A 13 -0.17 -12.86 -0.98
N ARG A 14 -1.46 -13.07 -1.30
CA ARG A 14 -2.01 -14.40 -1.60
C ARG A 14 -2.00 -14.76 -3.09
N TRP A 15 -1.84 -13.75 -3.95
CA TRP A 15 -1.84 -13.85 -5.41
C TRP A 15 -1.04 -12.71 -6.03
N ASN A 16 -0.81 -12.74 -7.34
CA ASN A 16 -0.16 -11.65 -8.07
C ASN A 16 -0.99 -10.36 -8.00
N PHE A 17 -0.34 -9.21 -8.20
CA PHE A 17 -0.95 -7.87 -8.24
C PHE A 17 -1.54 -7.33 -6.92
N ASN A 18 -1.05 -7.80 -5.76
CA ASN A 18 -1.28 -7.12 -4.48
C ASN A 18 -0.50 -5.80 -4.45
N LYS A 19 -1.01 -4.81 -3.72
CA LYS A 19 -0.43 -3.47 -3.64
C LYS A 19 -0.23 -3.09 -2.18
N TYR A 20 0.85 -2.37 -1.89
CA TYR A 20 1.14 -1.80 -0.58
C TYR A 20 1.37 -0.31 -0.77
N VAL A 21 0.85 0.50 0.14
CA VAL A 21 1.16 1.93 0.22
C VAL A 21 2.15 2.12 1.35
N VAL A 22 3.27 2.78 1.06
CA VAL A 22 4.36 3.06 2.00
C VAL A 22 4.59 4.57 2.00
N SER A 23 4.66 5.20 3.17
CA SER A 23 4.92 6.63 3.29
C SER A 23 6.37 7.00 2.96
N GLY A 24 6.67 8.30 2.88
CA GLY A 24 8.04 8.80 2.67
C GLY A 24 9.01 8.41 3.79
N GLU A 25 8.48 8.23 5.00
CA GLU A 25 9.19 7.83 6.23
C GLU A 25 9.36 6.31 6.33
N GLY A 26 8.81 5.55 5.39
CA GLY A 26 8.91 4.10 5.33
C GLY A 26 7.82 3.35 6.12
N GLU A 27 6.77 4.03 6.59
CA GLU A 27 5.65 3.36 7.24
C GLU A 27 4.78 2.63 6.22
N VAL A 28 4.45 1.36 6.46
CA VAL A 28 3.52 0.60 5.62
C VAL A 28 2.08 0.96 6.01
N ILE A 29 1.47 1.89 5.28
CA ILE A 29 0.15 2.47 5.58
C ILE A 29 -0.98 1.46 5.32
N ALA A 30 -0.97 0.83 4.15
CA ALA A 30 -2.08 -0.04 3.72
C ALA A 30 -1.64 -1.18 2.81
N LYS A 31 -2.53 -2.17 2.69
CA LYS A 31 -2.42 -3.28 1.73
C LYS A 31 -3.75 -3.46 1.01
N PHE A 32 -3.69 -3.56 -0.31
CA PHE A 32 -4.82 -3.86 -1.17
C PHE A 32 -4.66 -5.23 -1.84
N GLY A 33 -5.79 -5.93 -1.94
CA GLY A 33 -5.88 -7.20 -2.65
C GLY A 33 -5.68 -7.05 -4.17
N SER A 34 -5.55 -8.18 -4.84
CA SER A 34 -5.36 -8.24 -6.30
C SER A 34 -6.56 -7.74 -7.10
N SER A 35 -7.77 -7.76 -6.52
CA SER A 35 -9.00 -7.27 -7.14
C SER A 35 -9.09 -5.75 -7.23
N VAL A 36 -8.31 -5.02 -6.44
CA VAL A 36 -8.29 -3.56 -6.48
C VAL A 36 -7.47 -3.12 -7.70
N GLY A 37 -8.05 -2.38 -8.63
CA GLY A 37 -7.32 -1.88 -9.80
C GLY A 37 -6.35 -0.73 -9.46
N PRO A 38 -5.35 -0.44 -10.30
CA PRO A 38 -4.48 0.73 -10.12
C PRO A 38 -5.25 2.06 -10.16
N GLU A 39 -6.35 2.11 -10.92
CA GLU A 39 -7.22 3.28 -11.03
C GLU A 39 -8.34 3.32 -9.96
N SER A 40 -8.29 2.46 -8.95
CA SER A 40 -9.29 2.44 -7.89
C SER A 40 -9.34 3.77 -7.15
N ASN A 41 -10.55 4.33 -7.00
CA ASN A 41 -10.76 5.56 -6.23
C ASN A 41 -10.19 5.41 -4.80
N GLU A 42 -10.42 4.27 -4.15
CA GLU A 42 -9.92 4.03 -2.78
C GLU A 42 -8.39 4.08 -2.70
N LEU A 43 -7.70 3.47 -3.68
CA LEU A 43 -6.24 3.48 -3.70
C LEU A 43 -5.69 4.89 -3.96
N ARG A 44 -6.28 5.60 -4.92
CA ARG A 44 -5.82 6.94 -5.30
C ARG A 44 -6.08 7.96 -4.20
N SER A 45 -7.28 7.94 -3.60
CA SER A 45 -7.60 8.81 -2.46
C SER A 45 -6.65 8.59 -1.29
N LEU A 46 -6.31 7.33 -0.96
CA LEU A 46 -5.32 7.07 0.08
C LEU A 46 -3.92 7.60 -0.27
N ILE A 47 -3.50 7.47 -1.53
CA ILE A 47 -2.21 8.03 -1.98
C ILE A 47 -2.22 9.56 -1.85
N ASP A 48 -3.31 10.21 -2.27
CA ASP A 48 -3.47 11.66 -2.15
C ASP A 48 -3.42 12.11 -0.68
N GLU A 49 -4.10 11.40 0.23
CA GLU A 49 -4.05 11.66 1.67
C GLU A 49 -2.63 11.54 2.24
N VAL A 50 -1.87 10.50 1.85
CA VAL A 50 -0.50 10.28 2.33
C VAL A 50 0.46 11.34 1.81
N ILE A 51 0.25 11.86 0.61
CA ILE A 51 1.11 12.90 0.01
C ILE A 51 0.77 14.29 0.57
N VAL A 52 -0.50 14.58 0.81
CA VAL A 52 -0.94 15.89 1.31
C VAL A 52 -0.66 16.06 2.81
N GLY A 53 -0.57 14.97 3.58
CA GLY A 53 -0.30 15.00 5.02
C GLY A 53 1.17 14.99 5.45
N GLY A 54 2.12 15.01 4.51
CA GLY A 54 3.57 15.00 4.78
C GLY A 54 4.19 16.40 4.76
N GLU A 55 3.93 17.20 5.80
CA GLU A 55 4.68 18.43 6.11
C GLU A 55 5.69 18.19 7.24
#